data_AF-A0A4S3ZRU9-F1
#
_entry.id   AF-A0A4S3ZRU9-F1
#
_cell.length_a   1.000
_cell.length_b   1.000
_cell.length_c   1.000
_cell.angle_alpha   90.00
_cell.angle_beta   90.00
_cell.angle_gamma   90.00
#
_symmetry.space_group_name_H-M   'P 1'
#
loop_
_entity.id
_entity.type
_entity.pdbx_description
1 polymer ?
#
loop_
_entity_poly.entity_id
_entity_poly.type
_entity_poly.pdbx_seq_one_letter_code
_entity_poly.pdbx_strand_id
1 'polypeptide(L)'
;MKSRPSPVRFVIFAAPRTGSNLLCSLLNAHPHILCHHGMFNPGGIHHARDRGDLAAALGTPLERDADPLSFLDKIWQTAGREAAVGFKINRGEDLFASDVLLRDPSVRKIMLKRRNRVRAYVSEKLAQITGVWESYDSSVVAEPPKLEVDAQALQKHAQNNAVYYAQMEAVLTATGQGWFETHYELLGDWAEVTRILAYLGIEATAPLTPTCRKRGVDDLGRVIANLPELSEALRDTPLFQDIHSRDVPDIHSHQPVR
;
A
#
# COMPACT_ATOMS: atom_id res chain seq x y z
N MET A 1 -19.44 10.71 32.48
CA MET A 1 -19.04 10.61 31.06
C MET A 1 -18.32 9.29 30.86
N LYS A 2 -18.81 8.38 30.02
CA LYS A 2 -18.05 7.16 29.69
C LYS A 2 -16.82 7.58 28.87
N SER A 3 -15.62 7.21 29.31
CA SER A 3 -14.39 7.44 28.54
C SER A 3 -14.55 6.78 27.17
N ARG A 4 -14.30 7.55 26.11
CA ARG A 4 -14.33 7.02 24.75
C ARG A 4 -13.25 5.93 24.63
N PRO A 5 -13.54 4.77 24.02
CA PRO A 5 -12.50 3.76 23.80
C PRO A 5 -11.37 4.35 22.96
N SER A 6 -10.13 3.97 23.28
CA SER A 6 -8.96 4.34 22.49
C SER A 6 -9.10 3.85 21.06
N PRO A 7 -8.61 4.60 20.05
CA PRO A 7 -8.71 4.19 18.67
C PRO A 7 -7.93 2.90 18.42
N VAL A 8 -8.46 2.08 17.52
CA VAL A 8 -7.73 0.91 17.00
C VAL A 8 -6.49 1.38 16.26
N ARG A 9 -5.32 0.90 16.67
CA ARG A 9 -4.06 1.15 15.98
C ARG A 9 -3.85 0.09 14.90
N PHE A 10 -3.42 0.49 13.71
CA PHE A 10 -3.11 -0.46 12.66
C PHE A 10 -1.93 -0.03 11.78
N VAL A 11 -1.28 -1.01 11.16
CA VAL A 11 -0.23 -0.81 10.16
C VAL A 11 -0.52 -1.62 8.92
N ILE A 12 -0.29 -1.03 7.75
CA ILE A 12 -0.34 -1.71 6.46
C ILE A 12 1.09 -2.00 6.01
N PHE A 13 1.48 -3.27 6.04
CA PHE A 13 2.72 -3.74 5.46
C PHE A 13 2.50 -4.05 3.97
N ALA A 14 3.35 -3.46 3.13
CA ALA A 14 3.25 -3.59 1.68
C ALA A 14 4.65 -3.66 1.05
N ALA A 15 4.76 -4.25 -0.14
CA ALA A 15 5.88 -3.96 -1.03
C ALA A 15 5.57 -2.70 -1.85
N PRO A 16 6.57 -2.02 -2.43
CA PRO A 16 6.30 -0.95 -3.39
C PRO A 16 5.35 -1.42 -4.51
N ARG A 17 4.48 -0.51 -4.96
CA ARG A 17 3.54 -0.73 -6.08
C ARG A 17 2.51 -1.84 -5.89
N THR A 18 2.17 -2.19 -4.64
CA THR A 18 1.05 -3.08 -4.31
C THR A 18 -0.26 -2.36 -4.00
N GLY A 19 -0.34 -1.04 -4.24
CA GLY A 19 -1.56 -0.26 -4.02
C GLY A 19 -1.75 0.23 -2.58
N SER A 20 -0.69 0.32 -1.78
CA SER A 20 -0.78 0.83 -0.40
C SER A 20 -1.33 2.26 -0.32
N ASN A 21 -0.99 3.15 -1.25
CA ASN A 21 -1.63 4.47 -1.35
C ASN A 21 -3.13 4.40 -1.68
N LEU A 22 -3.53 3.44 -2.52
CA LEU A 22 -4.93 3.23 -2.85
C LEU A 22 -5.70 2.77 -1.61
N LEU A 23 -5.17 1.81 -0.86
CA LEU A 23 -5.78 1.36 0.39
C LEU A 23 -5.84 2.47 1.45
N CYS A 24 -4.76 3.22 1.66
CA CYS A 24 -4.77 4.37 2.58
C CYS A 24 -5.86 5.38 2.19
N SER A 25 -5.94 5.73 0.89
CA SER A 25 -6.93 6.65 0.37
C SER A 25 -8.37 6.11 0.49
N LEU A 26 -8.56 4.81 0.26
CA LEU A 26 -9.85 4.14 0.44
C LEU A 26 -10.30 4.18 1.89
N LEU A 27 -9.41 3.86 2.84
CA LEU A 27 -9.72 3.91 4.28
C LEU A 27 -10.03 5.33 4.75
N ASN A 28 -9.31 6.35 4.28
CA ASN A 28 -9.59 7.75 4.60
C ASN A 28 -10.94 8.26 4.06
N ALA A 29 -11.55 7.56 3.09
CA ALA A 29 -12.92 7.90 2.66
C ALA A 29 -13.96 7.56 3.75
N HIS A 30 -13.59 6.77 4.77
CA HIS A 30 -14.43 6.50 5.92
C HIS A 30 -14.26 7.58 7.01
N PRO A 31 -15.33 8.23 7.51
CA PRO A 31 -15.23 9.38 8.42
C PRO A 31 -14.69 9.07 9.83
N HIS A 32 -14.48 7.79 10.14
CA HIS A 32 -13.98 7.32 11.44
C HIS A 32 -12.59 6.67 11.35
N ILE A 33 -11.89 6.80 10.23
CA ILE A 33 -10.55 6.24 10.06
C ILE A 33 -9.58 7.35 9.67
N LEU A 34 -8.46 7.44 10.38
CA LEU A 34 -7.30 8.22 9.98
C LEU A 34 -6.20 7.28 9.51
N CYS A 35 -6.00 7.19 8.20
CA CYS A 35 -4.93 6.39 7.61
C CYS A 35 -3.85 7.30 7.01
N HIS A 36 -2.76 7.51 7.74
CA HIS A 36 -1.58 8.15 7.18
C HIS A 36 -0.97 7.31 6.05
N HIS A 37 -0.11 7.94 5.24
CA HIS A 37 0.59 7.28 4.16
C HIS A 37 1.96 6.78 4.66
N GLY A 38 3.06 7.07 3.95
CA GLY A 38 4.40 6.61 4.32
C GLY A 38 5.01 7.47 5.42
N MET A 39 4.70 7.16 6.67
CA MET A 39 5.23 7.90 7.84
C MET A 39 6.74 7.68 8.05
N PHE A 40 7.22 6.50 7.66
CA PHE A 40 8.63 6.08 7.71
C PHE A 40 9.33 6.11 6.34
N ASN A 41 8.80 6.88 5.38
CA ASN A 41 9.46 7.00 4.09
C ASN A 41 10.78 7.79 4.24
N PRO A 42 11.90 7.32 3.64
CA PRO A 42 13.18 8.03 3.71
C PRO A 42 13.12 9.45 3.11
N GLY A 43 12.22 9.68 2.14
CA GLY A 43 12.00 10.98 1.50
C GLY A 43 11.18 11.98 2.32
N GLY A 44 10.58 11.57 3.45
CA GLY A 44 9.83 12.47 4.32
C GLY A 44 8.69 11.81 5.11
N ILE A 45 7.94 12.63 5.84
CA ILE A 45 6.75 12.21 6.60
C ILE A 45 5.50 12.47 5.76
N HIS A 46 4.91 11.41 5.20
CA HIS A 46 3.70 11.51 4.38
C HIS A 46 2.46 11.15 5.21
N HIS A 47 1.87 12.14 5.87
CA HIS A 47 0.61 11.99 6.61
C HIS A 47 -0.61 11.93 5.66
N ALA A 48 -1.83 11.87 6.20
CA ALA A 48 -3.04 11.81 5.38
C ALA A 48 -3.21 13.15 4.64
N ARG A 49 -3.54 13.11 3.34
CA ARG A 49 -3.43 14.27 2.44
C ARG A 49 -4.36 15.43 2.81
N ASP A 50 -5.52 15.12 3.37
CA ASP A 50 -6.53 16.06 3.84
C ASP A 50 -6.29 16.55 5.27
N ARG A 51 -5.18 16.12 5.90
CA ARG A 51 -4.85 16.40 7.30
C ARG A 51 -3.53 17.16 7.47
N GLY A 52 -3.37 18.22 6.67
CA GLY A 52 -2.21 19.13 6.75
C GLY A 52 -2.06 19.80 8.12
N ASP A 53 -3.14 19.88 8.90
CA ASP A 53 -3.15 20.35 10.28
C ASP A 53 -2.24 19.54 11.22
N LEU A 54 -1.96 18.28 10.90
CA LEU A 54 -1.18 17.37 11.75
C LEU A 54 0.34 17.50 11.56
N ALA A 55 0.80 18.21 10.54
CA ALA A 55 2.23 18.29 10.20
C ALA A 55 3.09 18.78 11.38
N ALA A 56 2.64 19.82 12.08
CA ALA A 56 3.35 20.37 13.23
C ALA A 56 3.43 19.40 14.42
N ALA A 57 2.40 18.58 14.64
CA ALA A 57 2.36 17.63 15.75
C ALA A 57 3.29 16.42 15.53
N LEU A 58 3.51 16.05 14.26
CA LEU A 58 4.35 14.91 13.89
C LEU A 58 5.85 15.23 13.96
N GLY A 59 6.22 16.50 13.78
CA GLY A 59 7.61 16.94 13.82
C GLY A 59 8.35 16.71 12.50
N THR A 60 9.67 16.53 12.57
CA THR A 60 10.54 16.43 11.37
C THR A 60 11.04 15.01 11.10
N PRO A 61 11.47 14.69 9.87
CA PRO A 61 12.13 13.40 9.58
C PRO A 61 13.35 13.13 10.46
N LEU A 62 14.13 14.16 10.80
CA LEU A 62 15.30 14.02 11.67
C LEU A 62 14.91 13.57 13.09
N GLU A 63 13.82 14.12 13.64
CA GLU A 63 13.30 13.72 14.95
C GLU A 63 12.75 12.30 14.92
N ARG A 64 12.04 11.93 13.84
CA ARG A 64 11.57 10.55 13.63
C ARG A 64 12.75 9.57 13.60
N ASP A 65 13.77 9.87 12.81
CA ASP A 65 14.90 8.96 12.60
C ASP A 65 15.77 8.82 13.86
N ALA A 66 15.81 9.86 14.71
CA ALA A 66 16.50 9.83 16.00
C ALA A 66 15.75 9.01 17.07
N ASP A 67 14.41 9.01 17.07
CA ASP A 67 13.58 8.23 18.00
C ASP A 67 12.28 7.73 17.34
N PRO A 68 12.35 6.58 16.63
CA PRO A 68 11.19 5.98 15.98
C PRO A 68 10.06 5.58 16.93
N LEU A 69 10.38 5.23 18.19
CA LEU A 69 9.37 4.82 19.18
C LEU A 69 8.52 6.01 19.63
N SER A 70 9.18 7.11 20.00
CA SER A 70 8.46 8.34 20.33
C SER A 70 7.67 8.87 19.14
N PHE A 71 8.16 8.67 17.91
CA PHE A 71 7.41 9.04 16.71
C PHE A 71 6.16 8.16 16.49
N LEU A 72 6.22 6.85 16.76
CA LEU A 72 5.03 5.99 16.75
C LEU A 72 3.96 6.51 17.71
N ASP A 73 4.34 6.92 18.91
CA ASP A 73 3.41 7.49 19.89
C ASP A 73 2.77 8.79 19.37
N LYS A 74 3.55 9.67 18.72
CA LYS A 74 3.00 10.86 18.05
C LYS A 74 1.97 10.49 16.99
N ILE A 75 2.23 9.47 16.17
CA ILE A 75 1.28 8.99 15.17
C ILE A 75 -0.03 8.53 15.85
N TRP A 76 0.05 7.78 16.93
CA TRP A 76 -1.16 7.30 17.63
C TRP A 76 -1.97 8.44 18.26
N GLN A 77 -1.30 9.52 18.66
CA GLN A 77 -1.91 10.72 19.24
C GLN A 77 -2.55 11.65 18.21
N THR A 78 -2.33 11.45 16.90
CA THR A 78 -3.01 12.24 15.87
C THR A 78 -4.50 11.95 15.76
N ALA A 79 -4.92 10.79 16.26
CA ALA A 79 -6.33 10.41 16.32
C ALA A 79 -7.09 11.36 17.27
N GLY A 80 -8.04 12.11 16.71
CA GLY A 80 -8.91 13.00 17.48
C GLY A 80 -10.22 12.32 17.85
N ARG A 81 -11.09 12.13 16.85
CA ARG A 81 -12.42 11.52 17.01
C ARG A 81 -12.56 10.21 16.24
N GLU A 82 -11.56 9.86 15.45
CA GLU A 82 -11.47 8.66 14.65
C GLU A 82 -11.43 7.43 15.54
N ALA A 83 -12.10 6.37 15.11
CA ALA A 83 -12.16 5.10 15.82
C ALA A 83 -10.99 4.17 15.46
N ALA A 84 -10.30 4.45 14.34
CA ALA A 84 -9.07 3.77 13.95
C ALA A 84 -8.04 4.77 13.43
N VAL A 85 -6.77 4.55 13.78
CA VAL A 85 -5.62 5.30 13.28
C VAL A 85 -4.53 4.34 12.82
N GLY A 86 -3.95 4.62 11.65
CA GLY A 86 -2.93 3.76 11.09
C GLY A 86 -2.13 4.41 9.99
N PHE A 87 -1.18 3.66 9.45
CA PHE A 87 -0.31 4.11 8.39
C PHE A 87 0.22 2.95 7.56
N LYS A 88 0.83 3.24 6.40
CA LYS A 88 1.54 2.23 5.62
C LYS A 88 3.04 2.27 5.89
N ILE A 89 3.67 1.11 5.81
CA ILE A 89 5.12 0.95 5.74
C ILE A 89 5.45 -0.02 4.61
N ASN A 90 6.28 0.44 3.66
CA ASN A 90 6.67 -0.37 2.53
C ASN A 90 7.96 -1.13 2.85
N ARG A 91 8.18 -2.25 2.16
CA ARG A 91 9.42 -3.02 2.26
C ARG A 91 10.64 -2.11 2.12
N GLY A 92 11.52 -2.17 3.12
CA GLY A 92 12.76 -1.40 3.17
C GLY A 92 12.64 -0.03 3.85
N GLU A 93 11.43 0.41 4.19
CA GLU A 93 11.21 1.57 5.07
C GLU A 93 11.36 1.11 6.53
N ASP A 94 12.21 1.82 7.28
CA ASP A 94 12.51 1.64 8.71
C ASP A 94 12.34 0.21 9.27
N LEU A 95 13.43 -0.57 9.22
CA LEU A 95 13.44 -1.96 9.67
C LEU A 95 13.17 -2.09 11.19
N PHE A 96 13.56 -1.08 11.98
CA PHE A 96 13.38 -1.08 13.42
C PHE A 96 11.91 -0.88 13.77
N ALA A 97 11.27 0.17 13.24
CA ALA A 97 9.85 0.42 13.41
C ALA A 97 9.01 -0.76 12.89
N SER A 98 9.41 -1.36 11.77
CA SER A 98 8.76 -2.55 11.23
C SER A 98 8.76 -3.72 12.22
N ASP A 99 9.91 -4.06 12.82
CA ASP A 99 10.01 -5.16 13.80
C ASP A 99 9.23 -4.86 15.09
N VAL A 100 9.30 -3.62 15.59
CA VAL A 100 8.51 -3.17 16.75
C VAL A 100 7.01 -3.37 16.49
N LEU A 101 6.51 -2.88 15.35
CA LEU A 101 5.10 -2.97 14.99
C LEU A 101 4.66 -4.42 14.78
N LEU A 102 5.49 -5.25 14.14
CA LEU A 102 5.20 -6.66 13.95
C LEU A 102 5.05 -7.38 15.29
N ARG A 103 5.82 -7.01 16.32
CA ARG A 103 5.81 -7.66 17.66
C ARG A 103 4.81 -7.08 18.65
N ASP A 104 4.20 -5.92 18.36
CA ASP A 104 3.26 -5.25 19.26
C ASP A 104 1.82 -5.78 19.11
N PRO A 105 1.28 -6.59 20.04
CA PRO A 105 -0.07 -7.17 19.92
C PRO A 105 -1.21 -6.13 19.99
N SER A 106 -0.93 -4.89 20.41
CA SER A 106 -1.93 -3.81 20.44
C SER A 106 -2.20 -3.18 19.07
N VAL A 107 -1.31 -3.41 18.10
CA VAL A 107 -1.43 -2.90 16.72
C VAL A 107 -1.97 -4.01 15.81
N ARG A 108 -3.02 -3.72 15.04
CA ARG A 108 -3.54 -4.64 14.01
C ARG A 108 -2.69 -4.59 12.74
N LYS A 109 -2.46 -5.73 12.09
CA LYS A 109 -1.59 -5.83 10.91
C LYS A 109 -2.42 -6.13 9.68
N ILE A 110 -2.23 -5.33 8.63
CA ILE A 110 -2.74 -5.61 7.30
C ILE A 110 -1.54 -5.90 6.40
N MET A 111 -1.51 -7.05 5.75
CA MET A 111 -0.55 -7.37 4.70
C MET A 111 -1.21 -7.17 3.33
N LEU A 112 -0.77 -6.16 2.59
CA LEU A 112 -1.27 -5.86 1.26
C LEU A 112 -0.30 -6.35 0.19
N LYS A 113 -0.69 -7.41 -0.50
CA LYS A 113 0.05 -8.03 -1.60
C LYS A 113 -0.49 -7.57 -2.96
N ARG A 114 0.22 -7.87 -4.04
CA ARG A 114 -0.28 -7.73 -5.42
C ARG A 114 0.02 -9.01 -6.17
N ARG A 115 -1.00 -9.63 -6.75
CA ARG A 115 -0.86 -10.93 -7.42
C ARG A 115 -0.02 -10.80 -8.68
N ASN A 116 -0.27 -9.76 -9.48
CA ASN A 116 0.49 -9.54 -10.71
C ASN A 116 1.85 -8.88 -10.41
N ARG A 117 2.90 -9.70 -10.36
CA ARG A 117 4.28 -9.31 -10.03
C ARG A 117 4.95 -8.56 -11.19
N VAL A 118 4.64 -8.92 -12.43
CA VAL A 118 5.11 -8.21 -13.63
C VAL A 118 4.64 -6.76 -13.62
N ARG A 119 3.35 -6.53 -13.39
CA ARG A 119 2.76 -5.17 -13.31
C ARG A 119 3.28 -4.39 -12.12
N ALA A 120 3.54 -5.04 -10.98
CA ALA A 120 4.18 -4.41 -9.83
C ALA A 120 5.58 -3.88 -10.21
N TYR A 121 6.41 -4.74 -10.81
CA TYR A 121 7.77 -4.41 -11.24
C TYR A 121 7.81 -3.30 -12.30
N VAL A 122 7.02 -3.44 -13.37
CA VAL A 122 6.93 -2.44 -14.44
C VAL A 122 6.45 -1.10 -13.89
N SER A 123 5.45 -1.11 -13.01
CA SER A 123 5.00 0.12 -12.37
C SER A 123 6.08 0.77 -11.50
N GLU A 124 6.97 0.00 -10.89
CA GLU A 124 8.07 0.53 -10.08
C GLU A 124 9.15 1.15 -10.96
N LYS A 125 9.51 0.47 -12.06
CA LYS A 125 10.46 0.99 -13.05
C LYS A 125 9.97 2.29 -13.68
N LEU A 126 8.70 2.36 -14.05
CA LEU A 126 8.10 3.58 -14.57
C LEU A 126 8.12 4.73 -13.54
N ALA A 127 7.84 4.44 -12.26
CA ALA A 127 7.90 5.44 -11.20
C ALA A 127 9.34 5.95 -10.98
N GLN A 128 10.34 5.07 -11.04
CA GLN A 128 11.76 5.42 -10.95
C GLN A 128 12.19 6.33 -12.11
N ILE A 129 11.74 6.04 -13.34
CA ILE A 129 12.07 6.84 -14.54
C ILE A 129 11.38 8.20 -14.53
N THR A 130 10.09 8.23 -14.20
CA THR A 130 9.26 9.45 -14.32
C THR A 130 9.30 10.33 -13.08
N GLY A 131 9.77 9.80 -11.94
CA GLY A 131 9.68 10.46 -10.63
C GLY A 131 8.26 10.50 -10.05
N VAL A 132 7.26 9.97 -10.75
CA VAL A 132 5.86 10.06 -10.32
C VAL A 132 5.42 8.75 -9.65
N TRP A 133 5.24 8.80 -8.33
CA TRP A 133 4.92 7.63 -7.51
C TRP A 133 3.43 7.46 -7.21
N GLU A 134 2.62 8.49 -7.43
CA GLU A 134 1.20 8.50 -7.07
C GLU A 134 0.37 9.36 -8.02
N SER A 135 -0.94 9.12 -8.06
CA SER A 135 -1.88 9.92 -8.85
C SER A 135 -3.15 10.13 -8.05
N TYR A 136 -3.54 11.40 -7.97
CA TYR A 136 -4.78 11.89 -7.37
C TYR A 136 -5.53 12.83 -8.32
N ASP A 137 -4.87 13.26 -9.39
CA ASP A 137 -5.43 14.13 -10.43
C ASP A 137 -5.99 13.26 -11.57
N SER A 138 -7.09 13.73 -12.18
CA SER A 138 -7.72 13.14 -13.36
C SER A 138 -7.11 13.63 -14.68
N SER A 139 -6.09 14.48 -14.63
CA SER A 139 -5.43 15.01 -15.82
C SER A 139 -4.86 13.91 -16.73
N VAL A 140 -4.78 14.23 -18.04
CA VAL A 140 -4.31 13.32 -19.09
C VAL A 140 -2.92 12.83 -18.73
N VAL A 141 -2.81 11.53 -18.47
CA VAL A 141 -1.52 10.89 -18.21
C VAL A 141 -0.73 10.92 -19.51
N ALA A 142 0.41 11.61 -19.51
CA ALA A 142 1.37 11.55 -20.61
C ALA A 142 1.68 10.08 -20.94
N GLU A 143 1.87 9.77 -22.23
CA GLU A 143 2.17 8.39 -22.61
C GLU A 143 3.38 7.88 -21.83
N PRO A 144 3.25 6.73 -21.14
CA PRO A 144 4.33 6.21 -20.33
C PRO A 144 5.52 5.84 -21.23
N PRO A 145 6.77 6.06 -20.78
CA PRO A 145 7.93 5.64 -21.55
C PRO A 145 7.92 4.13 -21.74
N LYS A 146 8.40 3.69 -22.90
CA LYS A 146 8.72 2.28 -23.12
C LYS A 146 10.00 1.93 -22.36
N LEU A 147 10.03 0.75 -21.77
CA LEU A 147 11.21 0.22 -21.09
C LEU A 147 11.48 -1.23 -21.50
N GLU A 148 12.75 -1.60 -21.50
CA GLU A 148 13.16 -3.00 -21.56
C GLU A 148 13.14 -3.61 -20.17
N VAL A 149 12.58 -4.81 -20.07
CA VAL A 149 12.50 -5.57 -18.82
C VAL A 149 13.50 -6.72 -18.88
N ASP A 150 14.46 -6.70 -17.97
CA ASP A 150 15.35 -7.82 -17.71
C ASP A 150 14.63 -8.92 -16.90
N ALA A 151 14.59 -10.14 -17.44
CA ALA A 151 13.86 -11.26 -16.85
C ALA A 151 14.46 -11.70 -15.50
N GLN A 152 15.79 -11.62 -15.34
CA GLN A 152 16.45 -12.02 -14.09
C GLN A 152 16.17 -11.01 -12.97
N ALA A 153 16.23 -9.71 -13.27
CA ALA A 153 15.91 -8.63 -12.34
C ALA A 153 14.44 -8.67 -11.91
N LEU A 154 13.52 -8.96 -12.84
CA LEU A 154 12.11 -9.17 -12.53
C LEU A 154 11.90 -10.36 -11.59
N GLN A 155 12.53 -11.50 -11.87
CA GLN A 155 12.44 -12.68 -11.00
C GLN A 155 13.01 -12.40 -9.61
N LYS A 156 14.16 -11.73 -9.53
CA LYS A 156 14.76 -11.29 -8.26
C LYS A 156 13.84 -10.35 -7.50
N HIS A 157 13.19 -9.40 -8.18
CA HIS A 157 12.22 -8.50 -7.56
C HIS A 157 11.03 -9.25 -6.96
N ALA A 158 10.45 -10.19 -7.73
CA ALA A 158 9.36 -11.04 -7.26
C ALA A 158 9.79 -11.89 -6.05
N GLN A 159 10.98 -12.49 -6.10
CA GLN A 159 11.54 -13.27 -4.99
C GLN A 159 11.76 -12.41 -3.75
N ASN A 160 12.33 -11.21 -3.89
CA ASN A 160 12.52 -10.30 -2.78
C ASN A 160 11.18 -9.89 -2.14
N ASN A 161 10.10 -9.78 -2.91
CA ASN A 161 8.76 -9.50 -2.37
C ASN A 161 8.25 -10.71 -1.59
N ALA A 162 8.39 -11.92 -2.16
CA ALA A 162 7.96 -13.15 -1.50
C ALA A 162 8.70 -13.39 -0.17
N VAL A 163 10.03 -13.21 -0.15
CA VAL A 163 10.84 -13.32 1.07
C VAL A 163 10.41 -12.31 2.12
N TYR A 164 10.15 -11.07 1.73
CA TYR A 164 9.68 -10.02 2.65
C TYR A 164 8.37 -10.42 3.35
N TYR A 165 7.35 -10.88 2.61
CA TYR A 165 6.09 -11.32 3.22
C TYR A 165 6.28 -12.58 4.08
N ALA A 166 7.03 -13.57 3.60
CA ALA A 166 7.30 -14.79 4.36
C ALA A 166 8.01 -14.51 5.69
N GLN A 167 8.94 -13.54 5.74
CA GLN A 167 9.60 -13.13 6.97
C GLN A 167 8.62 -12.50 7.98
N MET A 168 7.71 -11.64 7.51
CA MET A 168 6.70 -11.05 8.40
C MET A 168 5.71 -12.11 8.92
N GLU A 169 5.24 -13.00 8.05
CA GLU A 169 4.36 -14.12 8.42
C GLU A 169 5.03 -15.03 9.46
N ALA A 170 6.33 -15.31 9.29
CA ALA A 170 7.10 -16.09 10.26
C ALA A 170 7.17 -15.40 11.64
N VAL A 171 7.41 -14.08 11.69
CA VAL A 171 7.43 -13.32 12.96
C VAL A 171 6.05 -13.33 13.62
N LEU A 172 4.98 -13.07 12.87
CA LEU A 172 3.63 -13.05 13.42
C LEU A 172 3.19 -14.42 13.92
N THR A 173 3.50 -15.48 13.16
CA THR A 173 3.24 -16.86 13.57
C THR A 173 4.00 -17.22 14.84
N ALA A 174 5.30 -16.92 14.89
CA ALA A 174 6.15 -17.20 16.05
C ALA A 174 5.71 -16.43 17.32
N THR A 175 5.07 -15.27 17.15
CA THR A 175 4.57 -14.44 18.25
C THR A 175 3.07 -14.66 18.53
N GLY A 176 2.41 -15.59 17.81
CA GLY A 176 0.99 -15.89 17.99
C GLY A 176 0.03 -14.76 17.60
N GLN A 177 0.46 -13.84 16.73
CA GLN A 177 -0.31 -12.66 16.34
C GLN A 177 -1.09 -12.88 15.04
N GLY A 178 -2.34 -12.40 15.02
CA GLY A 178 -3.16 -12.40 13.81
C GLY A 178 -2.88 -11.20 12.90
N TRP A 179 -3.04 -11.41 11.60
CA TRP A 179 -3.05 -10.35 10.58
C TRP A 179 -4.20 -10.54 9.61
N PHE A 180 -4.55 -9.46 8.91
CA PHE A 180 -5.44 -9.50 7.76
C PHE A 180 -4.61 -9.48 6.49
N GLU A 181 -4.79 -10.47 5.63
CA GLU A 181 -4.16 -10.50 4.32
C GLU A 181 -5.15 -10.12 3.22
N THR A 182 -4.73 -9.23 2.33
CA THR A 182 -5.50 -8.86 1.14
C THR A 182 -4.60 -8.57 -0.05
N HIS A 183 -5.22 -8.33 -1.20
CA HIS A 183 -4.55 -8.14 -2.47
C HIS A 183 -5.05 -6.87 -3.16
N TYR A 184 -4.15 -6.17 -3.86
CA TYR A 184 -4.47 -5.02 -4.72
C TYR A 184 -5.71 -5.27 -5.59
N GLU A 185 -5.79 -6.45 -6.18
CA GLU A 185 -6.84 -6.84 -7.11
C GLU A 185 -8.23 -6.96 -6.46
N LEU A 186 -8.30 -7.02 -5.13
CA LEU A 186 -9.56 -7.10 -4.37
C LEU A 186 -10.02 -5.75 -3.81
N LEU A 187 -9.21 -4.69 -3.93
CA LEU A 187 -9.53 -3.39 -3.31
C LEU A 187 -10.74 -2.68 -3.94
N GLY A 188 -11.15 -3.10 -5.14
CA GLY A 188 -12.39 -2.64 -5.77
C GLY A 188 -13.63 -3.43 -5.39
N ASP A 189 -13.49 -4.54 -4.66
CA ASP A 189 -14.61 -5.37 -4.19
C ASP A 189 -15.08 -4.88 -2.82
N TRP A 190 -16.32 -4.39 -2.75
CA TRP A 190 -16.92 -3.90 -1.51
C TRP A 190 -16.99 -4.98 -0.41
N ALA A 191 -17.10 -6.26 -0.77
CA ALA A 191 -17.08 -7.34 0.20
C ALA A 191 -15.72 -7.45 0.90
N GLU A 192 -14.62 -7.29 0.16
CA GLU A 192 -13.28 -7.29 0.74
C GLU A 192 -13.05 -6.04 1.60
N VAL A 193 -13.50 -4.87 1.13
CA VAL A 193 -13.40 -3.63 1.93
C VAL A 193 -14.18 -3.76 3.23
N THR A 194 -15.38 -4.36 3.19
CA THR A 194 -16.17 -4.65 4.40
C THR A 194 -15.40 -5.55 5.38
N ARG A 195 -14.67 -6.57 4.90
CA ARG A 195 -13.82 -7.41 5.74
C ARG A 195 -12.66 -6.64 6.36
N ILE A 196 -12.04 -5.73 5.61
CA ILE A 196 -10.98 -4.83 6.13
C ILE A 196 -11.56 -3.93 7.24
N LEU A 197 -12.71 -3.29 7.01
CA LEU A 197 -13.37 -2.43 7.99
C LEU A 197 -13.72 -3.21 9.26
N ALA A 198 -14.29 -4.41 9.12
CA ALA A 198 -14.58 -5.29 10.26
C ALA A 198 -13.31 -5.68 11.02
N TYR A 199 -12.21 -6.01 10.31
CA TYR A 199 -10.91 -6.26 10.93
C TYR A 199 -10.34 -5.04 11.64
N LEU A 200 -10.76 -3.81 11.31
CA LEU A 200 -10.43 -2.58 12.03
C LEU A 200 -11.47 -2.19 13.10
N GLY A 201 -12.52 -3.00 13.29
CA GLY A 201 -13.59 -2.71 14.26
C GLY A 201 -14.52 -1.59 13.81
N ILE A 202 -14.60 -1.34 12.51
CA ILE A 202 -15.40 -0.29 11.88
C ILE A 202 -16.58 -0.94 11.16
N GLU A 203 -17.77 -0.39 11.37
CA GLU A 203 -18.97 -0.83 10.67
C GLU A 203 -18.98 -0.32 9.22
N ALA A 204 -19.27 -1.21 8.29
CA ALA A 204 -19.36 -0.88 6.87
C ALA A 204 -20.77 -0.36 6.55
N THR A 205 -20.91 0.96 6.39
CA THR A 205 -22.23 1.60 6.17
C THR A 205 -22.54 1.84 4.69
N ALA A 206 -21.54 2.15 3.86
CA ALA A 206 -21.68 2.38 2.43
C ALA A 206 -20.35 2.16 1.69
N PRO A 207 -20.38 1.85 0.38
CA PRO A 207 -19.18 1.73 -0.43
C PRO A 207 -18.28 2.97 -0.36
N LEU A 208 -16.98 2.74 -0.19
CA LEU A 208 -15.96 3.80 -0.12
C LEU A 208 -15.40 4.10 -1.51
N THR A 209 -15.15 5.38 -1.79
CA THR A 209 -14.49 5.82 -3.03
C THR A 209 -13.15 6.45 -2.69
N PRO A 210 -12.02 5.87 -3.13
CA PRO A 210 -10.70 6.42 -2.85
C PRO A 210 -10.47 7.67 -3.69
N THR A 211 -9.66 8.62 -3.22
CA THR A 211 -9.16 9.74 -4.05
C THR A 211 -7.98 9.35 -4.94
N CYS A 212 -7.22 8.32 -4.55
CA CYS A 212 -6.09 7.80 -5.34
C CYS A 212 -6.59 7.04 -6.57
N ARG A 213 -5.91 7.20 -7.71
CA ARG A 213 -6.25 6.58 -9.00
C ARG A 213 -5.19 5.59 -9.46
N LYS A 214 -5.61 4.61 -10.28
CA LYS A 214 -4.71 3.67 -10.95
C LYS A 214 -3.96 4.42 -12.06
N ARG A 215 -2.65 4.16 -12.16
CA ARG A 215 -1.80 4.69 -13.26
C ARG A 215 -1.33 3.63 -14.25
N GLY A 216 -1.34 2.36 -13.85
CA GLY A 216 -0.83 1.28 -14.69
C GLY A 216 -1.62 1.19 -15.99
N VAL A 217 -0.93 0.97 -17.10
CA VAL A 217 -1.59 0.69 -18.38
C VAL A 217 -2.23 -0.69 -18.35
N ASP A 218 -3.38 -0.83 -19.00
CA ASP A 218 -4.04 -2.14 -19.10
C ASP A 218 -3.24 -3.10 -19.98
N ASP A 219 -2.68 -2.60 -21.08
CA ASP A 219 -1.84 -3.37 -22.00
C ASP A 219 -0.34 -3.19 -21.69
N LEU A 220 0.31 -4.27 -21.25
CA LEU A 220 1.75 -4.29 -20.97
C LEU A 220 2.59 -4.07 -22.24
N GLY A 221 2.10 -4.42 -23.43
CA GLY A 221 2.81 -4.22 -24.70
C GLY A 221 3.00 -2.75 -25.06
N ARG A 222 2.21 -1.84 -24.46
CA ARG A 222 2.42 -0.39 -24.62
C ARG A 222 3.64 0.12 -23.87
N VAL A 223 4.08 -0.56 -22.81
CA VAL A 223 5.16 -0.11 -21.92
C VAL A 223 6.39 -1.00 -21.91
N ILE A 224 6.25 -2.30 -22.18
CA ILE A 224 7.36 -3.25 -22.26
C ILE A 224 7.79 -3.38 -23.72
N ALA A 225 8.96 -2.84 -24.06
CA ALA A 225 9.47 -2.83 -25.43
C ALA A 225 9.84 -4.23 -25.94
N ASN A 226 10.40 -5.07 -25.07
CA ASN A 226 10.86 -6.43 -25.34
C ASN A 226 9.88 -7.49 -24.81
N LEU A 227 8.57 -7.25 -24.95
CA LEU A 227 7.54 -8.15 -24.40
C LEU A 227 7.62 -9.58 -24.96
N PRO A 228 7.83 -9.82 -26.27
CA PRO A 228 7.98 -11.17 -26.81
C PRO A 228 9.18 -11.91 -26.20
N GLU A 229 10.34 -11.25 -26.10
CA GLU A 229 11.56 -11.83 -25.54
C GLU A 229 11.42 -12.10 -24.04
N LEU A 230 10.79 -11.17 -23.30
CA LEU A 230 10.47 -11.36 -21.89
C LEU A 230 9.54 -12.54 -21.68
N SER A 231 8.50 -12.67 -22.51
CA SER A 231 7.53 -13.76 -22.43
C SER A 231 8.21 -15.12 -22.65
N GLU A 232 9.09 -15.22 -23.64
CA GLU A 232 9.90 -16.42 -23.87
C GLU A 232 10.79 -16.74 -22.66
N ALA A 233 11.53 -15.74 -22.16
CA ALA A 233 12.44 -15.92 -21.04
C ALA A 233 11.75 -16.33 -19.72
N LEU A 234 10.46 -16.03 -19.57
CA LEU A 234 9.68 -16.37 -18.38
C LEU A 234 8.81 -17.62 -18.55
N ARG A 235 8.81 -18.28 -19.72
CA ARG A 235 7.89 -19.38 -20.09
C ARG A 235 7.73 -20.45 -19.02
N ASP A 236 8.83 -20.87 -18.40
CA ASP A 236 8.86 -21.94 -17.39
C ASP A 236 8.83 -21.42 -15.94
N THR A 237 8.47 -20.15 -15.75
CA THR A 237 8.37 -19.51 -14.44
C THR A 237 6.92 -19.20 -14.09
N PRO A 238 6.58 -19.08 -12.80
CA PRO A 238 5.25 -18.60 -12.38
C PRO A 238 4.89 -17.20 -12.88
N LEU A 239 5.85 -16.42 -13.41
CA LEU A 239 5.63 -15.06 -13.91
C LEU A 239 5.08 -15.02 -15.34
N PHE A 240 5.16 -16.13 -16.09
CA PHE A 240 4.60 -16.21 -17.44
C PHE A 240 3.10 -15.87 -17.45
N GLN A 241 2.35 -16.42 -16.49
CA GLN A 241 0.92 -16.16 -16.35
C GLN A 241 0.60 -14.70 -16.02
N ASP A 242 1.49 -14.02 -15.29
CA ASP A 242 1.30 -12.61 -14.90
C ASP A 242 1.32 -11.68 -16.13
N ILE A 243 2.11 -12.00 -17.17
CA ILE A 243 2.13 -11.25 -18.43
C ILE A 243 0.75 -11.28 -19.11
N HIS A 244 0.11 -12.45 -19.09
CA HIS A 244 -1.14 -12.69 -19.82
C HIS A 244 -2.41 -12.42 -18.99
N SER A 245 -2.27 -12.27 -17.68
CA SER A 245 -3.39 -11.94 -16.79
C SER A 245 -3.95 -10.54 -17.09
N ARG A 246 -5.28 -10.44 -17.10
CA ARG A 246 -5.96 -9.14 -17.21
C ARG A 246 -5.64 -8.29 -15.99
N ASP A 247 -5.43 -7.00 -16.22
CA ASP A 247 -5.35 -6.04 -15.12
C ASP A 247 -6.73 -5.83 -14.49
N VAL A 248 -6.73 -5.30 -13.27
CA VAL A 248 -7.96 -4.79 -12.66
C VAL A 248 -8.24 -3.37 -13.16
N PRO A 249 -9.51 -3.01 -13.41
CA PRO A 249 -9.86 -1.65 -13.79
C PRO A 249 -9.53 -0.65 -12.67
N ASP A 250 -9.47 0.63 -13.00
CA ASP A 250 -9.47 1.68 -11.98
C ASP A 250 -10.80 1.59 -11.19
N ILE A 251 -10.76 1.67 -9.86
CA ILE A 251 -11.97 1.68 -9.02
C ILE A 251 -12.94 2.80 -9.45
N HIS A 252 -12.40 3.88 -10.03
CA HIS A 252 -13.17 5.00 -10.57
C HIS A 252 -13.86 4.74 -11.90
N SER A 253 -13.49 3.70 -12.67
CA SER A 253 -14.01 3.50 -14.03
C SER A 253 -15.48 3.08 -14.10
N HIS A 254 -16.13 2.85 -12.95
CA HIS A 254 -17.55 2.52 -12.86
C HIS A 254 -18.43 3.66 -12.31
N GLN A 255 -17.88 4.85 -12.07
CA GLN A 255 -18.71 6.02 -11.82
C GLN A 255 -19.14 6.61 -13.15
N PRO A 256 -20.45 6.60 -13.52
CA PRO A 256 -20.89 7.34 -14.67
C PRO A 256 -20.48 8.80 -14.47
N VAL A 257 -19.78 9.36 -15.46
CA VAL A 257 -19.52 10.80 -15.55
C VAL A 257 -20.89 11.47 -15.44
N ARG A 258 -21.13 12.17 -14.33
CA ARG A 258 -22.29 13.05 -14.20
C ARG A 258 -22.05 14.32 -14.99
#